data_AF-A0A662VHH6-F1
#
_entry.id   AF-A0A662VHH6-F1
#
_cell.length_a   1.000
_cell.length_b   1.000
_cell.length_c   1.000
_cell.angle_alpha   90.00
_cell.angle_beta   90.00
_cell.angle_gamma   90.00
#
_symmetry.space_group_name_H-M   'P 1'
#
loop_
_entity.id
_entity.type
_entity.pdbx_description
1 polymer ?
#
loop_
_entity_poly.entity_id
_entity_poly.type
_entity_poly.pdbx_seq_one_letter_code
_entity_poly.pdbx_strand_id
1 'polypeptide(L)'
;MTYSIVSFDPRNRFIGIGTVSGSIAVGSRVPWAKYPYGGVATQAYTNPSHGPRILELLSKGESAENALSISLKEDPFPEKRQIAVASWKYGLAAYSGSEIPLERGEYIGTYSVCIGNLLTNKTIPMIVCEYFENKVHEINTSRTYAEILLEALMKGHELGGDKRGDQTLALLVVGETEYSPYYDKLIDIRVDLDPDPFEKAWKILDKL
;
A
#
# COMPACT_ATOMS: atom_id res chain seq x y z
N MET A 1 -2.70 13.37 0.90
CA MET A 1 -1.24 13.48 0.94
C MET A 1 -0.75 12.30 1.70
N THR A 2 -0.16 11.39 0.95
CA THR A 2 -0.07 9.99 1.32
C THR A 2 0.91 9.38 0.33
N TYR A 3 1.81 8.54 0.79
CA TYR A 3 2.53 7.60 -0.07
C TYR A 3 2.29 6.19 0.44
N SER A 4 2.11 5.27 -0.50
CA SER A 4 1.85 3.88 -0.20
C SER A 4 2.63 2.97 -1.14
N ILE A 5 2.99 1.81 -0.64
CA ILE A 5 3.49 0.67 -1.40
C ILE A 5 2.47 -0.47 -1.26
N VAL A 6 2.12 -1.10 -2.37
CA VAL A 6 1.39 -2.37 -2.42
C VAL A 6 2.32 -3.36 -3.09
N SER A 7 2.63 -4.48 -2.44
CA SER A 7 3.56 -5.46 -2.97
C SER A 7 3.14 -6.89 -2.66
N PHE A 8 3.86 -7.84 -3.27
CA PHE A 8 3.76 -9.25 -2.91
C PHE A 8 5.15 -9.90 -2.87
N ASP A 9 5.29 -10.93 -2.05
CA ASP A 9 6.47 -11.81 -2.08
C ASP A 9 6.20 -12.99 -3.02
N PRO A 10 6.95 -13.15 -4.13
CA PRO A 10 6.73 -14.24 -5.08
C PRO A 10 7.00 -15.63 -4.51
N ARG A 11 7.74 -15.75 -3.39
CA ARG A 11 8.11 -17.05 -2.80
C ARG A 11 7.08 -17.53 -1.78
N ASN A 12 6.83 -16.74 -0.74
CA ASN A 12 5.90 -17.10 0.33
C ASN A 12 4.44 -16.72 0.02
N ARG A 13 4.20 -16.00 -1.10
CA ARG A 13 2.87 -15.52 -1.52
C ARG A 13 2.19 -14.63 -0.49
N PHE A 14 2.97 -13.91 0.31
CA PHE A 14 2.44 -12.84 1.14
C PHE A 14 2.06 -11.64 0.26
N ILE A 15 1.02 -10.91 0.66
CA ILE A 15 0.73 -9.57 0.16
C ILE A 15 1.01 -8.58 1.28
N GLY A 16 1.73 -7.52 0.96
CA GLY A 16 2.10 -6.47 1.90
C GLY A 16 1.66 -5.10 1.40
N ILE A 17 1.17 -4.27 2.32
CA ILE A 17 0.82 -2.88 2.06
C ILE A 17 1.41 -2.02 3.16
N GLY A 18 2.08 -0.94 2.77
CA GLY A 18 2.53 0.10 3.66
C GLY A 18 1.99 1.45 3.24
N THR A 19 1.54 2.27 4.18
CA THR A 19 1.01 3.62 3.93
C THR A 19 1.52 4.58 4.98
N VAL A 20 1.97 5.77 4.55
CA VAL A 20 2.35 6.88 5.43
C VAL A 20 1.64 8.16 4.99
N SER A 21 1.20 8.97 5.96
CA SER A 21 0.46 10.21 5.69
C SER A 21 0.53 11.20 6.84
N GLY A 22 0.42 12.49 6.54
CA GLY A 22 0.09 13.57 7.46
C GLY A 22 -1.41 13.74 7.71
N SER A 23 -2.24 12.79 7.30
CA SER A 23 -3.67 12.74 7.63
C SER A 23 -3.89 11.67 8.67
N ILE A 24 -4.77 11.93 9.64
CA ILE A 24 -5.07 10.99 10.72
C ILE A 24 -5.73 9.69 10.22
N ALA A 25 -5.44 8.60 10.91
CA ALA A 25 -6.09 7.30 10.84
C ALA A 25 -6.22 6.68 9.43
N VAL A 26 -5.22 6.86 8.56
CA VAL A 26 -5.25 6.33 7.18
C VAL A 26 -5.29 4.80 7.10
N GLY A 27 -4.80 4.09 8.12
CA GLY A 27 -4.86 2.63 8.21
C GLY A 27 -6.29 2.07 8.18
N SER A 28 -7.29 2.88 8.51
CA SER A 28 -8.70 2.49 8.44
C SER A 28 -9.29 2.50 7.02
N ARG A 29 -8.66 3.19 6.06
CA ARG A 29 -9.28 3.50 4.76
C ARG A 29 -8.41 3.31 3.53
N VAL A 30 -7.08 3.35 3.66
CA VAL A 30 -6.15 3.26 2.53
C VAL A 30 -5.76 1.83 2.19
N PRO A 31 -5.16 1.03 3.11
CA PRO A 31 -4.69 -0.31 2.78
C PRO A 31 -5.80 -1.36 2.86
N TRP A 32 -5.93 -2.17 1.80
CA TRP A 32 -6.86 -3.30 1.73
C TRP A 32 -6.15 -4.50 1.11
N ALA A 33 -6.16 -5.64 1.77
CA ALA A 33 -5.59 -6.86 1.20
C ALA A 33 -6.49 -8.06 1.49
N LYS A 34 -6.44 -9.06 0.60
CA LYS A 34 -7.10 -10.34 0.79
C LYS A 34 -6.27 -11.44 0.18
N TYR A 35 -5.86 -12.41 0.99
CA TYR A 35 -5.20 -13.62 0.52
C TYR A 35 -6.22 -14.56 -0.16
N PRO A 36 -5.89 -15.23 -1.28
CA PRO A 36 -4.68 -15.16 -2.09
C PRO A 36 -4.78 -14.19 -3.29
N TYR A 37 -5.61 -13.15 -3.21
CA TYR A 37 -6.03 -12.40 -4.39
C TYR A 37 -5.17 -11.18 -4.70
N GLY A 38 -4.86 -10.35 -3.70
CA GLY A 38 -4.03 -9.16 -3.92
C GLY A 38 -4.15 -8.12 -2.81
N GLY A 39 -3.49 -7.00 -3.06
CA GLY A 39 -3.53 -5.79 -2.24
C GLY A 39 -3.98 -4.58 -3.06
N VAL A 40 -4.59 -3.61 -2.38
CA VAL A 40 -5.09 -2.36 -2.94
C VAL A 40 -4.81 -1.22 -1.97
N ALA A 41 -4.22 -0.14 -2.46
CA ALA A 41 -4.17 1.13 -1.75
C ALA A 41 -5.05 2.15 -2.48
N THR A 42 -6.06 2.70 -1.81
CA THR A 42 -6.93 3.78 -2.33
C THR A 42 -6.68 5.06 -1.53
N GLN A 43 -6.23 6.13 -2.18
CA GLN A 43 -5.78 7.36 -1.52
C GLN A 43 -6.14 8.63 -2.32
N ALA A 44 -5.49 9.75 -2.00
CA ALA A 44 -5.86 11.11 -2.41
C ALA A 44 -7.21 11.51 -1.80
N TYR A 45 -8.24 11.82 -2.60
CA TYR A 45 -9.60 11.96 -2.08
C TYR A 45 -10.19 10.55 -1.93
N THR A 46 -9.81 9.92 -0.82
CA THR A 46 -9.97 8.48 -0.59
C THR A 46 -11.44 8.07 -0.70
N ASN A 47 -11.73 7.14 -1.61
CA ASN A 47 -12.97 6.38 -1.63
C ASN A 47 -12.64 4.95 -1.17
N PRO A 48 -12.94 4.58 0.09
CA PRO A 48 -12.54 3.29 0.64
C PRO A 48 -13.19 2.10 -0.07
N SER A 49 -14.34 2.30 -0.74
CA SER A 49 -15.08 1.21 -1.41
C SER A 49 -14.31 0.56 -2.56
N HIS A 50 -13.35 1.26 -3.17
CA HIS A 50 -12.48 0.69 -4.20
C HIS A 50 -11.68 -0.51 -3.71
N GLY A 51 -11.22 -0.49 -2.45
CA GLY A 51 -10.43 -1.57 -1.85
C GLY A 51 -11.12 -2.94 -1.93
N PRO A 52 -12.22 -3.16 -1.18
CA PRO A 52 -12.92 -4.43 -1.19
C PRO A 52 -13.48 -4.79 -2.56
N ARG A 53 -13.92 -3.80 -3.37
CA ARG A 53 -14.49 -4.06 -4.70
C ARG A 53 -13.46 -4.55 -5.71
N ILE A 54 -12.26 -3.94 -5.74
CA ILE A 54 -11.17 -4.42 -6.60
C ILE A 54 -10.75 -5.82 -6.15
N LEU A 55 -10.62 -6.07 -4.84
CA LEU A 55 -10.31 -7.41 -4.32
C LEU A 55 -11.37 -8.45 -4.70
N GLU A 56 -12.65 -8.08 -4.72
CA GLU A 56 -13.72 -8.95 -5.21
C GLU A 56 -13.56 -9.27 -6.70
N LEU A 57 -13.25 -8.28 -7.54
CA LEU A 57 -13.02 -8.48 -8.98
C LEU A 57 -11.81 -9.38 -9.24
N LEU A 58 -10.70 -9.16 -8.52
CA LEU A 58 -9.54 -10.06 -8.55
C LEU A 58 -9.93 -11.50 -8.18
N SER A 59 -10.78 -11.66 -7.15
CA SER A 59 -11.26 -12.99 -6.74
C SER A 59 -12.10 -13.70 -7.78
N LYS A 60 -12.72 -12.95 -8.71
CA LYS A 60 -13.47 -13.46 -9.86
C LYS A 60 -12.60 -13.71 -11.10
N GLY A 61 -11.30 -13.40 -11.03
CA GLY A 61 -10.33 -13.68 -12.08
C GLY A 61 -9.98 -12.50 -12.98
N GLU A 62 -10.45 -11.29 -12.67
CA GLU A 62 -10.06 -10.09 -13.42
C GLU A 62 -8.57 -9.77 -13.21
N SER A 63 -7.92 -9.21 -14.24
CA SER A 63 -6.58 -8.64 -14.09
C SER A 63 -6.61 -7.40 -13.20
N ALA A 64 -5.46 -7.01 -12.65
CA ALA A 64 -5.33 -5.80 -11.84
C ALA A 64 -5.79 -4.55 -12.60
N GLU A 65 -5.44 -4.43 -13.88
CA GLU A 65 -5.82 -3.32 -14.76
C GLU A 65 -7.33 -3.31 -15.04
N ASN A 66 -7.92 -4.47 -15.33
CA ASN A 66 -9.35 -4.58 -15.58
C ASN A 66 -10.16 -4.29 -14.30
N ALA A 67 -9.77 -4.87 -13.18
CA ALA A 67 -10.43 -4.64 -11.89
C ALA A 67 -10.39 -3.16 -11.50
N LEU A 68 -9.25 -2.50 -11.71
CA LEU A 68 -9.08 -1.07 -11.50
C LEU A 68 -9.99 -0.25 -12.45
N SER A 69 -10.00 -0.58 -13.75
CA SER A 69 -10.83 0.11 -14.75
C SER A 69 -12.32 0.00 -14.45
N ILE A 70 -12.81 -1.21 -14.13
CA ILE A 70 -14.21 -1.46 -13.76
C ILE A 70 -14.58 -0.68 -12.49
N SER A 71 -13.69 -0.67 -11.50
CA SER A 71 -13.90 0.05 -10.24
C SER A 71 -14.03 1.56 -10.46
N LEU A 72 -13.16 2.15 -11.29
CA LEU A 72 -13.15 3.58 -11.61
C LEU A 72 -14.35 4.03 -12.47
N LYS A 73 -14.84 3.19 -13.40
CA LYS A 73 -15.99 3.53 -14.26
C LYS A 73 -17.28 3.82 -13.48
N GLU A 74 -17.40 3.27 -12.28
CA GLU A 74 -18.56 3.49 -11.41
C GLU A 74 -18.30 4.56 -10.34
N ASP A 75 -17.09 5.12 -10.25
CA ASP A 75 -16.84 6.28 -9.39
C ASP A 75 -17.36 7.54 -10.11
N PRO A 76 -18.16 8.40 -9.45
CA PRO A 76 -18.60 9.67 -10.03
C PRO A 76 -17.49 10.73 -10.17
N PHE A 77 -16.36 10.54 -9.47
CA PHE A 77 -15.21 11.46 -9.45
C PHE A 77 -13.87 10.70 -9.55
N PRO A 78 -13.65 9.89 -10.60
CA PRO A 78 -12.42 9.10 -10.74
C PRO A 78 -11.18 10.00 -10.80
N GLU A 79 -11.28 11.20 -11.37
CA GLU A 79 -10.21 12.19 -11.46
C GLU A 79 -9.64 12.62 -10.10
N LYS A 80 -10.35 12.35 -9.01
CA LYS A 80 -9.93 12.65 -7.62
C LYS A 80 -9.30 11.44 -6.90
N ARG A 81 -9.15 10.30 -7.57
CA ARG A 81 -8.63 9.07 -6.96
C ARG A 81 -7.18 8.84 -7.29
N GLN A 82 -6.47 8.21 -6.37
CA GLN A 82 -5.19 7.56 -6.64
C GLN A 82 -5.23 6.15 -6.09
N ILE A 83 -5.00 5.15 -6.93
CA ILE A 83 -5.19 3.74 -6.58
C ILE A 83 -4.00 2.92 -7.08
N ALA A 84 -3.51 2.00 -6.24
CA ALA A 84 -2.52 1.00 -6.60
C ALA A 84 -3.10 -0.39 -6.32
N VAL A 85 -2.79 -1.35 -7.18
CA VAL A 85 -3.21 -2.74 -7.09
C VAL A 85 -2.01 -3.63 -7.36
N ALA A 86 -1.77 -4.61 -6.49
CA ALA A 86 -0.74 -5.61 -6.70
C ALA A 86 -1.27 -7.01 -6.44
N SER A 87 -1.01 -7.92 -7.36
CA SER A 87 -1.32 -9.34 -7.23
C SER A 87 -0.25 -10.16 -7.94
N TRP A 88 0.25 -11.19 -7.25
CA TRP A 88 1.18 -12.15 -7.87
C TRP A 88 0.56 -12.96 -9.01
N LYS A 89 -0.78 -13.04 -9.05
CA LYS A 89 -1.52 -13.81 -10.06
C LYS A 89 -2.13 -12.92 -11.14
N TYR A 90 -2.60 -11.73 -10.76
CA TYR A 90 -3.43 -10.87 -11.62
C TYR A 90 -2.70 -9.62 -12.14
N GLY A 91 -1.43 -9.43 -11.77
CA GLY A 91 -0.60 -8.33 -12.25
C GLY A 91 -0.60 -7.12 -11.32
N LEU A 92 -0.06 -6.03 -11.86
CA LEU A 92 0.17 -4.77 -11.15
C LEU A 92 -0.52 -3.64 -11.91
N ALA A 93 -1.21 -2.74 -11.20
CA ALA A 93 -1.83 -1.58 -11.82
C ALA A 93 -1.78 -0.36 -10.92
N ALA A 94 -1.70 0.82 -11.52
CA ALA A 94 -1.82 2.10 -10.83
C ALA A 94 -2.74 3.04 -11.62
N TYR A 95 -3.36 3.97 -10.91
CA TYR A 95 -4.11 5.07 -11.50
C TYR A 95 -3.92 6.33 -10.65
N SER A 96 -3.61 7.45 -11.31
CA SER A 96 -3.54 8.78 -10.71
C SER A 96 -4.47 9.73 -11.46
N GLY A 97 -5.59 10.09 -10.82
CA GLY A 97 -6.57 11.01 -11.38
C GLY A 97 -6.00 12.42 -11.63
N SER A 98 -6.55 13.12 -12.63
CA SER A 98 -6.03 14.42 -13.05
C SER A 98 -6.15 15.51 -11.99
N GLU A 99 -7.12 15.41 -11.07
CA GLU A 99 -7.43 16.39 -10.01
C GLU A 99 -6.84 16.03 -8.64
N ILE A 100 -6.00 14.99 -8.53
CA ILE A 100 -5.32 14.71 -7.27
C ILE A 100 -4.26 15.78 -6.97
N PRO A 101 -3.96 16.07 -5.70
CA PRO A 101 -2.98 17.07 -5.33
C PRO A 101 -1.60 16.95 -6.03
N LEU A 102 -1.00 18.08 -6.39
CA LEU A 102 0.31 18.17 -7.09
C LEU A 102 1.50 17.72 -6.22
N GLU A 103 2.67 17.55 -6.85
CA GLU A 103 3.77 16.72 -6.33
C GLU A 103 3.28 15.29 -6.07
N ARG A 104 2.92 14.65 -7.17
CA ARG A 104 2.38 13.29 -7.23
C ARG A 104 3.26 12.43 -8.12
N GLY A 105 3.27 11.14 -7.84
CA GLY A 105 4.01 10.16 -8.63
C GLY A 105 3.42 8.77 -8.43
N GLU A 106 3.78 7.90 -9.35
CA GLU A 106 3.53 6.46 -9.29
C GLU A 106 4.73 5.74 -9.88
N TYR A 107 4.98 4.53 -9.39
CA TYR A 107 6.02 3.65 -9.89
C TYR A 107 5.53 2.22 -9.82
N ILE A 108 5.63 1.50 -10.93
CA ILE A 108 5.27 0.08 -11.03
C ILE A 108 6.58 -0.68 -11.20
N GLY A 109 6.96 -1.45 -10.18
CA GLY A 109 8.11 -2.34 -10.18
C GLY A 109 7.77 -3.73 -10.71
N THR A 110 8.52 -4.74 -10.27
CA THR A 110 8.28 -6.14 -10.63
C THR A 110 7.34 -6.81 -9.64
N TYR A 111 7.48 -6.50 -8.35
CA TYR A 111 6.75 -7.11 -7.26
C TYR A 111 5.94 -6.08 -6.45
N SER A 112 6.03 -4.81 -6.82
CA SER A 112 5.44 -3.69 -6.07
C SER A 112 4.88 -2.58 -6.95
N VAL A 113 3.91 -1.86 -6.41
CA VAL A 113 3.37 -0.61 -6.94
C VAL A 113 3.41 0.43 -5.83
N CYS A 114 4.04 1.55 -6.10
CA CYS A 114 4.12 2.67 -5.18
C CYS A 114 3.40 3.88 -5.77
N ILE A 115 2.61 4.56 -4.96
CA ILE A 115 1.87 5.76 -5.35
C ILE A 115 2.01 6.84 -4.30
N GLY A 116 2.01 8.09 -4.71
CA GLY A 116 2.00 9.21 -3.77
C GLY A 116 1.42 10.50 -4.34
N ASN A 117 0.88 11.32 -3.44
CA ASN A 117 0.32 12.64 -3.75
C ASN A 117 0.65 13.66 -2.66
N LEU A 118 0.78 14.91 -3.07
CA LEU A 118 1.12 16.05 -2.21
C LEU A 118 2.45 15.84 -1.45
N LEU A 119 3.40 15.19 -2.12
CA LEU A 119 4.72 14.85 -1.58
C LEU A 119 5.63 16.07 -1.49
N THR A 120 6.66 16.01 -0.66
CA THR A 120 7.81 16.94 -0.72
C THR A 120 8.62 16.75 -1.99
N ASN A 121 8.69 15.51 -2.49
CA ASN A 121 9.40 15.13 -3.71
C ASN A 121 8.62 14.06 -4.48
N LYS A 122 8.31 14.32 -5.76
CA LYS A 122 7.62 13.39 -6.65
C LYS A 122 8.33 12.06 -6.89
N THR A 123 9.63 11.93 -6.57
CA THR A 123 10.39 10.68 -6.73
C THR A 123 10.23 9.68 -5.59
N ILE A 124 9.54 10.05 -4.50
CA ILE A 124 9.32 9.17 -3.34
C ILE A 124 8.75 7.79 -3.74
N PRO A 125 7.70 7.67 -4.57
CA PRO A 125 7.17 6.36 -4.98
C PRO A 125 8.22 5.48 -5.64
N MET A 126 9.05 6.04 -6.53
CA MET A 126 10.14 5.32 -7.19
C MET A 126 11.15 4.79 -6.17
N ILE A 127 11.63 5.64 -5.25
CA ILE A 127 12.65 5.26 -4.27
C ILE A 127 12.14 4.21 -3.28
N VAL A 128 10.89 4.32 -2.83
CA VAL A 128 10.24 3.33 -1.96
C VAL A 128 10.18 1.98 -2.66
N CYS A 129 9.73 1.95 -3.93
CA CYS A 129 9.64 0.71 -4.69
C CYS A 129 11.02 0.13 -5.01
N GLU A 130 11.98 0.94 -5.49
CA GLU A 130 13.34 0.46 -5.76
C GLU A 130 14.00 -0.15 -4.52
N TYR A 131 13.79 0.43 -3.34
CA TYR A 131 14.26 -0.17 -2.09
C TYR A 131 13.63 -1.55 -1.88
N PHE A 132 12.30 -1.65 -2.01
CA PHE A 132 11.58 -2.91 -1.86
C PHE A 132 12.04 -3.98 -2.86
N GLU A 133 12.14 -3.63 -4.15
CA GLU A 133 12.56 -4.55 -5.22
C GLU A 133 13.95 -5.12 -4.96
N ASN A 134 14.88 -4.31 -4.44
CA ASN A 134 16.22 -4.76 -4.07
C ASN A 134 16.23 -5.69 -2.85
N LYS A 135 15.22 -5.60 -1.97
CA LYS A 135 15.15 -6.33 -0.70
C LYS A 135 14.18 -7.50 -0.69
N VAL A 136 13.31 -7.63 -1.69
CA VAL A 136 12.26 -8.67 -1.75
C VAL A 136 12.79 -10.10 -1.57
N HIS A 137 14.02 -10.36 -2.00
CA HIS A 137 14.69 -11.66 -1.88
C HIS A 137 15.14 -12.00 -0.45
N GLU A 138 15.08 -11.06 0.49
CA GLU A 138 15.38 -11.25 1.91
C GLU A 138 14.13 -11.67 2.72
N ILE A 139 12.93 -11.60 2.13
CA ILE A 139 11.66 -11.95 2.80
C ILE A 139 11.57 -13.47 3.08
N ASN A 140 11.57 -13.84 4.35
CA ASN A 140 11.42 -15.25 4.78
C ASN A 140 10.22 -15.47 5.71
N THR A 141 9.80 -14.43 6.43
CA THR A 141 8.65 -14.44 7.35
C THR A 141 7.81 -13.19 7.13
N SER A 142 6.56 -13.20 7.63
CA SER A 142 5.72 -11.99 7.65
C SER A 142 6.40 -10.84 8.38
N ARG A 143 7.14 -11.12 9.47
CA ARG A 143 7.92 -10.12 10.21
C ARG A 143 8.98 -9.47 9.32
N THR A 144 9.84 -10.26 8.66
CA THR A 144 10.86 -9.71 7.75
C THR A 144 10.25 -8.92 6.59
N TYR A 145 9.04 -9.29 6.15
CA TYR A 145 8.32 -8.52 5.14
C TYR A 145 7.88 -7.15 5.70
N ALA A 146 7.30 -7.10 6.89
CA ALA A 146 6.94 -5.83 7.53
C ALA A 146 8.15 -4.94 7.81
N GLU A 147 9.29 -5.52 8.21
CA GLU A 147 10.56 -4.79 8.38
C GLU A 147 10.97 -4.12 7.06
N ILE A 148 11.01 -4.87 5.95
CA ILE A 148 11.38 -4.34 4.64
C ILE A 148 10.39 -3.26 4.14
N LEU A 149 9.09 -3.44 4.37
CA LEU A 149 8.09 -2.41 4.03
C LEU A 149 8.32 -1.12 4.83
N LEU A 150 8.62 -1.25 6.12
CA LEU A 150 8.89 -0.12 7.01
C LEU A 150 10.17 0.61 6.62
N GLU A 151 11.22 -0.13 6.29
CA GLU A 151 12.48 0.41 5.75
C GLU A 151 12.28 1.12 4.40
N ALA A 152 11.49 0.52 3.49
CA ALA A 152 11.16 1.13 2.20
C ALA A 152 10.43 2.47 2.38
N LEU A 153 9.42 2.51 3.26
CA LEU A 153 8.69 3.73 3.59
C LEU A 153 9.60 4.78 4.25
N MET A 154 10.55 4.36 5.08
CA MET A 154 11.53 5.25 5.69
C MET A 154 12.37 5.99 4.62
N LYS A 155 12.64 5.37 3.46
CA LYS A 155 13.29 6.07 2.34
C LYS A 155 12.44 7.21 1.77
N GLY A 156 11.12 7.08 1.82
CA GLY A 156 10.21 8.19 1.52
C GLY A 156 10.27 9.29 2.58
N HIS A 157 10.29 8.90 3.86
CA HIS A 157 10.41 9.82 4.99
C HIS A 157 11.71 10.63 4.97
N GLU A 158 12.84 10.00 4.65
CA GLU A 158 14.17 10.64 4.51
C GLU A 158 14.18 11.76 3.45
N LEU A 159 13.26 11.74 2.48
CA LEU A 159 13.06 12.79 1.48
C LEU A 159 12.02 13.85 1.88
N GLY A 160 11.52 13.77 3.12
CA GLY A 160 10.53 14.68 3.70
C GLY A 160 9.08 14.19 3.61
N GLY A 161 8.81 13.04 2.96
CA GLY A 161 7.50 12.39 2.99
C GLY A 161 6.32 13.28 2.53
N ASP A 162 5.28 13.29 3.36
CA ASP A 162 4.13 14.19 3.27
C ASP A 162 4.55 15.62 3.65
N LYS A 163 4.28 16.65 2.84
CA LYS A 163 4.65 18.07 3.18
C LYS A 163 3.96 18.62 4.45
N ARG A 164 3.00 17.93 5.06
CA ARG A 164 2.39 18.28 6.35
C ARG A 164 3.15 17.62 7.52
N GLY A 165 4.16 16.82 7.21
CA GLY A 165 4.81 15.89 8.12
C GLY A 165 4.12 14.53 8.10
N ASP A 166 4.91 13.47 8.25
CA ASP A 166 4.39 12.11 8.42
C ASP A 166 3.84 11.97 9.84
N GLN A 167 2.53 11.75 9.97
CA GLN A 167 1.84 11.67 11.26
C GLN A 167 1.18 10.32 11.51
N THR A 168 1.11 9.48 10.48
CA THR A 168 0.43 8.18 10.52
C THR A 168 1.17 7.18 9.68
N LEU A 169 1.11 5.93 10.12
CA LEU A 169 1.70 4.80 9.43
C LEU A 169 0.81 3.57 9.60
N ALA A 170 0.57 2.86 8.51
CA ALA A 170 -0.11 1.57 8.54
C ALA A 170 0.69 0.53 7.77
N LEU A 171 0.83 -0.67 8.35
CA LEU A 171 1.36 -1.86 7.67
C LEU A 171 0.30 -2.95 7.73
N LEU A 172 0.02 -3.58 6.60
CA LEU A 172 -0.87 -4.72 6.49
C LEU A 172 -0.16 -5.82 5.70
N VAL A 173 0.09 -6.96 6.33
CA VAL A 173 0.62 -8.16 5.66
C VAL A 173 -0.40 -9.28 5.80
N VAL A 174 -0.82 -9.87 4.69
CA VAL A 174 -1.75 -11.01 4.64
C VAL A 174 -1.10 -12.23 4.01
N GLY A 175 -1.54 -13.41 4.46
CA GLY A 175 -1.08 -14.71 4.01
C GLY A 175 -2.01 -15.83 4.46
N GLU A 176 -1.61 -17.07 4.21
CA GLU A 176 -2.35 -18.23 4.71
C GLU A 176 -2.22 -18.34 6.24
N THR A 177 -3.33 -18.56 6.93
CA THR A 177 -3.38 -18.84 8.38
C THR A 177 -4.23 -20.08 8.67
N GLU A 178 -4.13 -20.61 9.90
CA GLU A 178 -4.98 -21.72 10.37
C GLU A 178 -6.49 -21.38 10.41
N TYR A 179 -6.86 -20.10 10.34
CA TYR A 179 -8.24 -19.59 10.38
C TYR A 179 -8.79 -19.23 8.99
N SER A 180 -8.07 -19.58 7.93
CA SER A 180 -8.51 -19.34 6.55
C SER A 180 -9.82 -20.10 6.25
N PRO A 181 -10.76 -19.52 5.46
CA PRO A 181 -10.66 -18.28 4.71
C PRO A 181 -11.15 -17.03 5.46
N TYR A 182 -11.44 -17.12 6.76
CA TYR A 182 -12.10 -16.05 7.51
C TYR A 182 -11.14 -15.02 8.11
N TYR A 183 -9.87 -15.40 8.29
CA TYR A 183 -8.84 -14.52 8.80
C TYR A 183 -7.50 -14.81 8.13
N ASP A 184 -6.91 -13.79 7.52
CA ASP A 184 -5.69 -13.90 6.70
C ASP A 184 -4.60 -12.88 7.09
N LYS A 185 -4.84 -12.07 8.13
CA LYS A 185 -3.90 -11.04 8.57
C LYS A 185 -2.78 -11.64 9.42
N LEU A 186 -1.57 -11.54 8.91
CA LEU A 186 -0.35 -11.90 9.64
C LEU A 186 0.17 -10.70 10.45
N ILE A 187 0.07 -9.49 9.89
CA ILE A 187 0.47 -8.24 10.53
C ILE A 187 -0.56 -7.15 10.18
N ASP A 188 -1.04 -6.41 11.18
CA ASP A 188 -1.89 -5.22 11.03
C ASP A 188 -1.43 -4.18 12.07
N ILE A 189 -0.45 -3.35 11.70
CA ILE A 189 0.09 -2.29 12.54
C ILE A 189 -0.52 -0.97 12.11
N ARG A 190 -1.02 -0.20 13.08
CA ARG A 190 -1.61 1.12 12.85
C ARG A 190 -1.10 2.11 13.89
N VAL A 191 -0.52 3.19 13.39
CA VAL A 191 -0.21 4.39 14.14
C VAL A 191 -1.09 5.49 13.56
N ASP A 192 -2.22 5.75 14.23
CA ASP A 192 -3.28 6.59 13.68
C ASP A 192 -3.06 8.09 13.88
N LEU A 193 -2.16 8.49 14.79
CA LEU A 193 -1.65 9.85 14.98
C LEU A 193 -0.47 9.84 15.95
N ASP A 194 0.74 10.14 15.46
CA ASP A 194 1.93 10.36 16.28
C ASP A 194 2.91 11.27 15.50
N PRO A 195 3.65 12.20 16.16
CA PRO A 195 4.69 12.99 15.48
C PRO A 195 5.87 12.15 14.96
N ASP A 196 6.07 10.94 15.46
CA ASP A 196 7.06 9.98 14.96
C ASP A 196 6.40 8.60 14.75
N PRO A 197 5.62 8.44 13.67
CA PRO A 197 4.86 7.22 13.46
C PRO A 197 5.76 6.02 13.13
N PHE A 198 6.99 6.26 12.66
CA PHE A 198 7.96 5.21 12.37
C PHE A 198 8.53 4.60 13.66
N GLU A 199 8.93 5.42 14.65
CA GLU A 199 9.40 4.91 15.94
C GLU A 199 8.32 4.06 16.62
N LYS A 200 7.05 4.49 16.54
CA LYS A 200 5.92 3.70 17.08
C LYS A 200 5.72 2.39 16.32
N ALA A 201 5.79 2.42 14.99
CA ALA A 201 5.63 1.22 14.18
C ALA A 201 6.71 0.16 14.49
N TRP A 202 7.97 0.57 14.60
CA TRP A 202 9.07 -0.32 15.02
C TRP A 202 8.83 -0.92 16.41
N LYS A 203 8.45 -0.09 17.40
CA LYS A 203 8.13 -0.56 18.75
C LYS A 203 6.97 -1.56 18.80
N ILE A 204 5.99 -1.44 17.91
CA ILE A 204 4.89 -2.40 17.79
C ILE A 204 5.41 -3.69 17.15
N LEU A 205 6.14 -3.58 16.03
CA LEU A 205 6.67 -4.71 15.29
C LEU A 205 7.62 -5.58 16.14
N ASP A 206 8.42 -4.95 17.01
CA ASP A 206 9.33 -5.67 17.91
C ASP A 206 8.62 -6.62 18.88
N LYS A 207 7.34 -6.35 19.18
CA LYS A 207 6.50 -7.13 20.10
C LYS A 207 5.68 -8.23 19.42
N LEU A 208 5.70 -8.30 18.08
CA LEU A 208 5.02 -9.33 17.28
C LEU A 208 5.98 -10.50 16.99
#